data_AF-A0A956U2T6-F1
#
_entry.id   AF-A0A956U2T6-F1
#
_cell.length_a   1.000
_cell.length_b   1.000
_cell.length_c   1.000
_cell.angle_alpha   90.00
_cell.angle_beta   90.00
_cell.angle_gamma   90.00
#
_symmetry.space_group_name_H-M   'P 1'
#
loop_
_entity.id
_entity.type
_entity.pdbx_description
1 polymer ?
#
loop_
_entity_poly.entity_id
_entity_poly.type
_entity_poly.pdbx_seq_one_letter_code
_entity_poly.pdbx_strand_id
1 'polypeptide(L)'
;PDSSGFSSIYKITYDESDAYPNKLDRAVSAEGLLDTRACYGCHVIDQSGWGTAGPRLNRDTLPGSILQRLDSPEYRETVKKLDELDIEPYKTFRHARQEVLRKEGIDKVRTWVKFRLLEPRFDNPYSQMPNLGLTDHEATLLSDYLIKDDAKAAAPETDAPPPLEDAAGKPGLRYLVYSFIVGFSLCGILAAIYVSRLKKSR
;
A
#
# COMPACT_ATOMS: atom_id res chain seq x y z
N PRO A 1 -27.04 38.90 -5.03
CA PRO A 1 -28.39 39.32 -4.62
C PRO A 1 -29.33 39.33 -5.84
N ASP A 2 -30.56 38.87 -5.68
CA ASP A 2 -31.61 38.94 -6.69
C ASP A 2 -32.13 40.37 -6.87
N SER A 3 -33.08 40.55 -7.80
CA SER A 3 -33.68 41.85 -8.11
C SER A 3 -34.48 42.46 -6.95
N SER A 4 -34.70 41.72 -5.86
CA SER A 4 -35.31 42.20 -4.62
C SER A 4 -34.30 42.48 -3.49
N GLY A 5 -32.99 42.35 -3.77
CA GLY A 5 -31.92 42.63 -2.81
C GLY A 5 -31.63 41.48 -1.84
N PHE A 6 -32.22 40.31 -2.03
CA PHE A 6 -31.98 39.13 -1.19
C PHE A 6 -30.89 38.24 -1.81
N SER A 7 -30.08 37.59 -0.97
CA SER A 7 -29.18 36.54 -1.43
C SER A 7 -29.47 35.26 -0.65
N SER A 8 -29.69 34.17 -1.37
CA SER A 8 -29.75 32.84 -0.76
C SER A 8 -28.37 32.46 -0.24
N ILE A 9 -28.25 32.25 1.06
CA ILE A 9 -27.07 31.67 1.69
C ILE A 9 -27.34 30.18 1.85
N TYR A 10 -26.58 29.36 1.13
CA TYR A 10 -26.62 27.91 1.29
C TYR A 10 -25.77 27.52 2.49
N LYS A 11 -26.38 26.87 3.48
CA LYS A 11 -25.64 26.22 4.57
C LYS A 11 -25.14 24.88 4.05
N ILE A 12 -23.83 24.76 3.86
CA ILE A 12 -23.19 23.49 3.59
C ILE A 12 -22.99 22.79 4.94
N THR A 13 -23.60 21.61 5.12
CA THR A 13 -23.38 20.75 6.28
C THR A 13 -22.70 19.47 5.82
N TYR A 14 -21.63 19.09 6.50
CA TYR A 14 -20.96 17.81 6.27
C TYR A 14 -21.81 16.68 6.83
N ASP A 15 -22.06 15.64 6.01
CA ASP A 15 -22.67 14.39 6.43
C ASP A 15 -21.56 13.34 6.62
N GLU A 16 -21.32 12.96 7.88
CA GLU A 16 -20.30 11.98 8.26
C GLU A 16 -20.66 10.55 7.82
N SER A 17 -21.95 10.27 7.62
CA SER A 17 -22.48 8.94 7.32
C SER A 17 -22.49 8.59 5.83
N ASP A 18 -22.30 9.59 4.97
CA ASP A 18 -22.30 9.41 3.53
C ASP A 18 -20.97 8.85 3.01
N ALA A 19 -21.05 7.96 2.01
CA ALA A 19 -19.91 7.33 1.36
C ALA A 19 -19.36 8.21 0.22
N TYR A 20 -18.98 9.46 0.52
CA TYR A 20 -18.31 10.30 -0.46
C TYR A 20 -16.93 9.73 -0.82
N PRO A 21 -16.54 9.70 -2.11
CA PRO A 21 -15.25 9.15 -2.54
C PRO A 21 -14.04 9.93 -1.99
N ASN A 22 -14.25 11.19 -1.61
CA ASN A 22 -13.23 12.07 -1.04
C ASN A 22 -13.72 12.59 0.32
N LYS A 23 -13.47 11.83 1.37
CA LYS A 23 -13.64 12.29 2.75
C LYS A 23 -12.44 13.15 3.17
N LEU A 24 -12.65 14.09 4.09
CA LEU A 24 -11.58 14.96 4.61
C LEU A 24 -10.47 14.15 5.31
N ASP A 25 -10.81 12.98 5.85
CA ASP A 25 -9.87 12.03 6.45
C ASP A 25 -9.00 11.27 5.43
N ARG A 26 -9.38 11.23 4.14
CA ARG A 26 -8.60 10.58 3.08
C ARG A 26 -7.23 11.24 2.92
N ALA A 27 -7.12 12.54 3.18
CA ALA A 27 -5.83 13.25 3.22
C ALA A 27 -4.90 12.76 4.35
N VAL A 28 -5.44 11.99 5.31
CA VAL A 28 -4.74 11.42 6.46
C VAL A 28 -4.61 9.88 6.34
N SER A 29 -5.12 9.26 5.27
CA SER A 29 -4.87 7.83 5.00
C SER A 29 -3.49 7.63 4.38
N ALA A 30 -2.91 6.44 4.52
CA ALA A 30 -1.62 6.14 3.91
C ALA A 30 -1.65 6.28 2.38
N GLU A 31 -2.71 5.80 1.73
CA GLU A 31 -2.89 5.92 0.28
C GLU A 31 -3.05 7.38 -0.15
N GLY A 32 -3.80 8.17 0.61
CA GLY A 32 -3.93 9.61 0.35
C GLY A 32 -2.61 10.35 0.53
N LEU A 33 -1.80 9.96 1.52
CA LEU A 33 -0.45 10.49 1.71
C LEU A 33 0.50 10.09 0.57
N LEU A 34 0.43 8.86 0.06
CA LEU A 34 1.23 8.43 -1.10
C LEU A 34 0.94 9.27 -2.35
N ASP A 35 -0.34 9.61 -2.56
CA ASP A 35 -0.78 10.44 -3.68
C ASP A 35 -0.38 11.91 -3.48
N THR A 36 -0.76 12.51 -2.35
CA THR A 36 -0.54 13.94 -2.06
C THR A 36 0.94 14.30 -1.88
N ARG A 37 1.79 13.35 -1.47
CA ARG A 37 3.25 13.53 -1.37
C ARG A 37 4.00 13.07 -2.63
N ALA A 38 3.26 12.74 -3.70
CA ALA A 38 3.78 12.37 -5.01
C ALA A 38 4.77 11.17 -4.99
N CYS A 39 4.57 10.22 -4.07
CA CYS A 39 5.45 9.06 -3.92
C CYS A 39 5.51 8.22 -5.22
N TYR A 40 4.38 8.11 -5.92
CA TYR A 40 4.26 7.42 -7.21
C TYR A 40 5.05 8.06 -8.36
N GLY A 41 5.43 9.34 -8.22
CA GLY A 41 6.27 10.04 -9.19
C GLY A 41 7.72 9.55 -9.20
N CYS A 42 8.20 9.02 -8.08
CA CYS A 42 9.56 8.46 -7.96
C CYS A 42 9.57 6.94 -7.88
N HIS A 43 8.51 6.33 -7.35
CA HIS A 43 8.44 4.90 -7.08
C HIS A 43 7.30 4.21 -7.83
N VAL A 44 7.49 2.92 -8.07
CA VAL A 44 6.38 1.98 -8.28
C VAL A 44 6.14 1.24 -6.97
N ILE A 45 4.94 1.36 -6.42
CA ILE A 45 4.50 0.75 -5.16
C ILE A 45 3.53 -0.37 -5.52
N ASP A 46 3.92 -1.61 -5.25
CA ASP A 46 3.28 -2.81 -5.78
C ASP A 46 3.06 -2.73 -7.31
N GLN A 47 1.81 -2.56 -7.75
CA GLN A 47 1.39 -2.45 -9.15
C GLN A 47 1.05 -1.01 -9.57
N SER A 48 1.19 -0.03 -8.66
CA SER A 48 0.79 1.36 -8.88
C SER A 48 2.00 2.31 -8.96
N GLY A 49 1.90 3.34 -9.80
CA GLY A 49 2.95 4.35 -9.99
C GLY A 49 3.73 4.19 -11.29
N TRP A 50 4.57 5.19 -11.59
CA TRP A 50 5.30 5.30 -12.86
C TRP A 50 6.75 5.77 -12.70
N GLY A 51 7.16 6.16 -11.49
CA GLY A 51 8.50 6.64 -11.23
C GLY A 51 9.57 5.56 -11.30
N THR A 52 10.76 5.95 -11.75
CA THR A 52 11.96 5.09 -11.85
C THR A 52 13.18 5.64 -11.11
N ALA A 53 13.05 6.84 -10.53
CA ALA A 53 14.12 7.48 -9.78
C ALA A 53 14.41 6.77 -8.44
N GLY A 54 13.36 6.23 -7.82
CA GLY A 54 13.43 5.45 -6.59
C GLY A 54 13.29 3.94 -6.86
N PRO A 55 13.71 3.09 -5.90
CA PRO A 55 13.49 1.66 -5.98
C PRO A 55 12.00 1.30 -5.99
N ARG A 56 11.66 0.12 -6.51
CA ARG A 56 10.30 -0.42 -6.39
C ARG A 56 9.99 -0.75 -4.94
N LEU A 57 8.82 -0.32 -4.46
CA LEU A 57 8.35 -0.57 -3.10
C LEU A 57 7.27 -1.65 -3.15
N ASN A 58 7.68 -2.90 -3.42
CA ASN A 58 6.79 -4.06 -3.36
C ASN A 58 6.65 -4.49 -1.89
N ARG A 59 5.46 -4.33 -1.31
CA ARG A 59 5.22 -4.52 0.12
C ARG A 59 5.51 -5.95 0.60
N ASP A 60 5.43 -6.94 -0.28
CA ASP A 60 5.65 -8.34 0.06
C ASP A 60 7.15 -8.70 0.13
N THR A 61 8.02 -7.94 -0.54
CA THR A 61 9.48 -8.21 -0.58
C THR A 61 10.34 -7.11 0.04
N LEU A 62 9.79 -5.91 0.15
CA LEU A 62 10.45 -4.73 0.70
C LEU A 62 11.00 -4.98 2.11
N PRO A 63 10.26 -5.57 3.06
CA PRO A 63 10.76 -5.70 4.43
C PRO A 63 12.03 -6.55 4.52
N GLY A 64 12.08 -7.68 3.80
CA GLY A 64 13.24 -8.56 3.76
C GLY A 64 14.47 -7.87 3.18
N SER A 65 14.31 -7.11 2.07
CA SER A 65 15.42 -6.38 1.45
C SER A 65 15.99 -5.28 2.35
N ILE A 66 15.13 -4.56 3.07
CA ILE A 66 15.56 -3.54 4.02
C ILE A 66 16.26 -4.21 5.20
N LEU A 67 15.66 -5.24 5.79
CA LEU A 67 16.23 -5.94 6.95
C LEU A 67 17.64 -6.47 6.64
N GLN A 68 17.83 -7.09 5.46
CA GLN A 68 19.13 -7.57 5.01
C GLN A 68 20.18 -6.45 5.01
N ARG A 69 19.83 -5.24 4.54
CA ARG A 69 20.72 -4.08 4.61
C ARG A 69 20.95 -3.63 6.05
N LEU A 70 19.90 -3.52 6.88
CA LEU A 70 19.99 -3.01 8.24
C LEU A 70 20.75 -3.94 9.21
N ASP A 71 20.84 -5.23 8.88
CA ASP A 71 21.61 -6.22 9.64
C ASP A 71 23.07 -6.35 9.18
N SER A 72 23.43 -5.69 8.08
CA SER A 72 24.77 -5.77 7.52
C SER A 72 25.81 -5.03 8.38
N PRO A 73 27.07 -5.53 8.45
CA PRO A 73 28.16 -4.81 9.11
C PRO A 73 28.42 -3.42 8.51
N GLU A 74 28.23 -3.27 7.20
CA GLU A 74 28.43 -2.01 6.47
C GLU A 74 27.44 -0.93 6.93
N TYR A 75 26.19 -1.30 7.21
CA TYR A 75 25.20 -0.38 7.75
C TYR A 75 25.62 0.12 9.14
N ARG A 76 26.08 -0.77 10.01
CA ARG A 76 26.55 -0.41 11.37
C ARG A 76 27.73 0.56 11.33
N GLU A 77 28.70 0.29 10.46
CA GLU A 77 29.85 1.17 10.28
C GLU A 77 29.45 2.54 9.69
N THR A 78 28.48 2.55 8.78
CA THR A 78 27.92 3.81 8.23
C THR A 78 27.27 4.64 9.33
N VAL A 79 26.43 4.02 10.17
CA VAL A 79 25.79 4.71 11.30
C VAL A 79 26.82 5.30 12.25
N LYS A 80 27.86 4.53 12.61
CA LYS A 80 28.94 4.99 13.47
C LYS A 80 29.61 6.26 12.92
N LYS A 81 30.00 6.24 11.64
CA LYS A 81 30.59 7.41 10.97
C LYS A 81 29.67 8.62 10.96
N LEU A 82 28.38 8.43 10.70
CA LEU A 82 27.40 9.52 10.68
C LEU A 82 27.15 10.08 12.09
N ASP A 83 27.18 9.25 13.12
CA ASP A 83 26.98 9.68 14.50
C ASP A 83 28.12 10.56 15.03
N GLU A 84 29.33 10.41 14.49
CA GLU A 84 30.49 11.26 14.82
C GLU A 84 30.37 12.68 14.21
N LEU A 85 29.54 12.88 13.18
CA LEU A 85 29.37 14.17 12.54
C LEU A 85 28.53 15.12 13.40
N ASP A 86 29.03 16.33 13.66
CA ASP A 86 28.28 17.40 14.37
C ASP A 86 27.68 18.44 13.40
N ILE A 87 27.10 17.95 12.31
CA ILE A 87 26.39 18.77 11.30
C ILE A 87 24.98 18.21 11.07
N GLU A 88 24.06 19.05 10.61
CA GLU A 88 22.70 18.62 10.28
C GLU A 88 22.63 17.88 8.93
N PRO A 89 21.73 16.88 8.78
CA PRO A 89 20.76 16.43 9.78
C PRO A 89 21.33 15.40 10.79
N TYR A 90 22.60 15.02 10.66
CA TYR A 90 23.16 13.88 11.38
C TYR A 90 23.16 14.08 12.89
N LYS A 91 23.48 15.30 13.34
CA LYS A 91 23.45 15.68 14.76
C LYS A 91 22.09 15.42 15.40
N THR A 92 21.01 15.94 14.82
CA THR A 92 19.66 15.79 15.35
C THR A 92 19.16 14.34 15.27
N PHE A 93 19.52 13.61 14.21
CA PHE A 93 19.04 12.25 13.95
C PHE A 93 19.94 11.12 14.51
N ARG A 94 20.90 11.41 15.40
CA ARG A 94 21.68 10.35 16.10
C ARG A 94 20.77 9.36 16.83
N HIS A 95 19.78 9.88 17.56
CA HIS A 95 18.83 9.07 18.30
C HIS A 95 18.05 8.11 17.39
N ALA A 96 17.63 8.56 16.21
CA ALA A 96 16.90 7.78 15.22
C ALA A 96 17.73 6.59 14.73
N ARG A 97 19.01 6.80 14.38
CA ARG A 97 19.90 5.72 13.96
C ARG A 97 20.15 4.71 15.08
N GLN A 98 20.31 5.18 16.32
CA GLN A 98 20.45 4.30 17.49
C GLN A 98 19.17 3.52 17.81
N GLU A 99 18.01 4.11 17.58
CA GLU A 99 16.72 3.41 17.73
C GLU A 99 16.57 2.28 16.71
N VAL A 100 16.93 2.53 15.45
CA VAL A 100 16.97 1.47 14.43
C VAL A 100 17.93 0.36 14.86
N LEU A 101 19.12 0.67 15.37
CA LEU A 101 20.09 -0.36 15.78
C LEU A 101 19.64 -1.20 16.99
N ARG A 102 18.77 -0.68 17.87
CA ARG A 102 18.24 -1.41 19.03
C ARG A 102 17.06 -2.32 18.72
N LYS A 103 16.33 -2.07 17.63
CA LYS A 103 15.17 -2.87 17.26
C LYS A 103 15.59 -4.07 16.41
N GLU A 104 14.71 -5.06 16.36
CA GLU A 104 14.91 -6.30 15.62
C GLU A 104 13.73 -6.56 14.67
N GLY A 105 13.95 -7.46 13.70
CA GLY A 105 12.91 -7.93 12.78
C GLY A 105 12.15 -6.80 12.07
N ILE A 106 10.82 -6.94 11.98
CA ILE A 106 9.95 -5.98 11.29
C ILE A 106 9.92 -4.62 11.98
N ASP A 107 10.00 -4.56 13.31
CA ASP A 107 10.00 -3.28 14.02
C ASP A 107 11.22 -2.43 13.67
N LYS A 108 12.37 -3.08 13.43
CA LYS A 108 13.58 -2.42 12.93
C LYS A 108 13.34 -1.76 11.58
N VAL A 109 12.72 -2.50 10.67
CA VAL A 109 12.41 -2.05 9.31
C VAL A 109 11.40 -0.90 9.31
N ARG A 110 10.28 -1.06 10.03
CA ARG A 110 9.24 -0.03 10.21
C ARG A 110 9.83 1.27 10.75
N THR A 111 10.66 1.17 11.78
CA THR A 111 11.34 2.32 12.39
C THR A 111 12.30 3.00 11.42
N TRP A 112 13.07 2.22 10.66
CA TRP A 112 13.96 2.78 9.64
C TRP A 112 13.17 3.51 8.53
N VAL A 113 12.08 2.92 8.04
CA VAL A 113 11.22 3.54 7.01
C VAL A 113 10.63 4.85 7.54
N LYS A 114 10.14 4.88 8.78
CA LYS A 114 9.64 6.10 9.42
C LYS A 114 10.67 7.21 9.39
N PHE A 115 11.89 6.97 9.88
CA PHE A 115 12.93 8.01 9.90
C PHE A 115 13.43 8.39 8.51
N ARG A 116 13.45 7.43 7.57
CA ARG A 116 13.74 7.70 6.15
C ARG A 116 12.73 8.65 5.52
N LEU A 117 11.46 8.54 5.89
CA LEU A 117 10.38 9.42 5.42
C LEU A 117 10.48 10.82 6.04
N LEU A 118 10.85 10.90 7.32
CA LEU A 118 11.02 12.19 8.04
C LEU A 118 12.23 12.98 7.57
N GLU A 119 13.38 12.33 7.38
CA GLU A 119 14.59 12.94 6.85
C GLU A 119 15.31 11.95 5.93
N PRO A 120 15.15 12.08 4.60
CA PRO A 120 15.72 11.14 3.65
C PRO A 120 17.24 10.95 3.72
N ARG A 121 17.97 11.93 4.26
CA ARG A 121 19.44 11.83 4.39
C ARG A 121 19.89 11.30 5.75
N PHE A 122 18.99 10.96 6.68
CA PHE A 122 19.35 10.65 8.06
C PHE A 122 20.39 9.51 8.19
N ASP A 123 20.38 8.54 7.29
CA ASP A 123 21.31 7.40 7.24
C ASP A 123 22.10 7.28 5.93
N ASN A 124 21.85 8.17 4.96
CA ASN A 124 22.54 8.17 3.67
C ASN A 124 22.68 9.62 3.15
N PRO A 125 23.88 10.21 3.21
CA PRO A 125 24.16 11.56 2.72
C PRO A 125 23.77 11.81 1.25
N TYR A 126 23.75 10.76 0.44
CA TYR A 126 23.53 10.85 -1.01
C TYR A 126 22.09 10.56 -1.43
N SER A 127 21.15 10.47 -0.47
CA SER A 127 19.74 10.28 -0.78
C SER A 127 19.23 11.36 -1.73
N GLN A 128 18.64 10.94 -2.85
CA GLN A 128 17.97 11.83 -3.81
C GLN A 128 16.48 12.03 -3.50
N MET A 129 15.95 11.30 -2.52
CA MET A 129 14.56 11.46 -2.10
C MET A 129 14.39 12.83 -1.43
N PRO A 130 13.44 13.66 -1.88
CA PRO A 130 13.21 14.98 -1.31
C PRO A 130 12.62 14.86 0.09
N ASN A 131 12.85 15.87 0.94
CA ASN A 131 12.16 15.96 2.22
C ASN A 131 10.66 16.24 1.96
N LEU A 132 9.81 15.32 2.40
CA LEU A 132 8.37 15.33 2.12
C LEU A 132 7.58 16.25 3.06
N GLY A 133 8.22 16.79 4.10
CA GLY A 133 7.56 17.60 5.13
C GLY A 133 6.49 16.83 5.90
N LEU A 134 6.72 15.54 6.12
CA LEU A 134 5.82 14.67 6.87
C LEU A 134 5.94 14.95 8.37
N THR A 135 4.81 14.91 9.06
CA THR A 135 4.76 14.83 10.52
C THR A 135 5.12 13.43 11.00
N ASP A 136 5.45 13.29 12.29
CA ASP A 136 5.74 12.00 12.90
C ASP A 136 4.58 10.99 12.75
N HIS A 137 3.34 11.48 12.85
CA HIS A 137 2.14 10.68 12.68
C HIS A 137 1.99 10.18 11.23
N GLU A 138 2.10 11.05 10.23
CA GLU A 138 2.00 10.66 8.82
C GLU A 138 3.13 9.70 8.41
N ALA A 139 4.36 9.94 8.87
CA ALA A 139 5.48 9.04 8.61
C ALA A 139 5.26 7.65 9.25
N THR A 140 4.65 7.60 10.43
CA THR A 140 4.27 6.35 11.09
C THR A 140 3.21 5.61 10.28
N LEU A 141 2.13 6.28 9.87
CA LEU A 141 1.07 5.71 9.02
C LEU A 141 1.61 5.14 7.70
N LEU A 142 2.48 5.89 7.02
CA LEU A 142 3.11 5.42 5.79
C LEU A 142 4.06 4.25 6.04
N SER A 143 4.83 4.26 7.12
CA SER A 143 5.73 3.16 7.46
C SER A 143 4.96 1.87 7.76
N ASP A 144 3.85 1.95 8.48
CA ASP A 144 2.98 0.82 8.79
C ASP A 144 2.29 0.29 7.53
N TYR A 145 1.87 1.19 6.63
CA TYR A 145 1.29 0.79 5.37
C TYR A 145 2.31 0.07 4.48
N LEU A 146 3.51 0.62 4.31
CA LEU A 146 4.54 0.07 3.43
C LEU A 146 5.10 -1.25 3.96
N ILE A 147 5.20 -1.39 5.28
CA ILE A 147 5.72 -2.58 5.94
C ILE A 147 4.54 -3.39 6.47
N LYS A 148 3.97 -4.23 5.60
CA LYS A 148 2.96 -5.21 6.01
C LYS A 148 3.54 -6.08 7.12
N ASP A 149 2.80 -6.16 8.21
CA ASP A 149 3.10 -7.08 9.29
C ASP A 149 2.23 -8.32 9.04
N ASP A 150 2.78 -9.32 8.35
CA ASP A 150 2.03 -10.55 8.04
C ASP A 150 1.53 -11.22 9.33
N ALA A 151 2.20 -10.98 10.47
CA ALA A 151 1.78 -11.44 11.79
C ALA A 151 0.59 -10.67 12.39
N LYS A 152 0.36 -9.42 11.97
CA LYS A 152 -0.76 -8.57 12.44
C LYS A 152 -1.94 -8.59 11.46
N ALA A 153 -1.69 -8.86 10.17
CA ALA A 153 -2.71 -9.27 9.21
C ALA A 153 -3.27 -10.67 9.52
N ALA A 154 -2.58 -11.45 10.35
CA ALA A 154 -3.04 -12.71 10.92
C ALA A 154 -3.75 -12.56 12.29
N ALA A 155 -4.25 -11.36 12.64
CA ALA A 155 -5.39 -11.30 13.53
C ALA A 155 -6.55 -12.01 12.81
N PRO A 156 -7.23 -13.00 13.41
CA PRO A 156 -8.30 -13.67 12.73
C PRO A 156 -9.43 -12.66 12.51
N GLU A 157 -9.56 -12.13 11.30
CA GLU A 157 -10.88 -12.11 10.72
C GLU A 157 -11.34 -13.56 10.77
N THR A 158 -12.26 -13.83 11.70
CA THR A 158 -12.99 -15.08 11.75
C THR A 158 -13.81 -15.19 10.47
N ASP A 159 -13.15 -15.51 9.36
CA ASP A 159 -13.75 -16.13 8.19
C ASP A 159 -13.94 -17.61 8.51
N ALA A 160 -14.85 -17.88 9.45
CA ALA A 160 -15.75 -18.98 9.17
C ALA A 160 -16.48 -18.54 7.88
N PRO A 161 -16.42 -19.32 6.78
CA PRO A 161 -17.28 -19.02 5.65
C PRO A 161 -18.71 -18.91 6.19
N PRO A 162 -19.47 -17.85 5.85
CA PRO A 162 -20.85 -17.78 6.28
C PRO A 162 -21.53 -19.09 5.89
N PRO A 163 -22.38 -19.67 6.76
CA PRO A 163 -23.16 -20.83 6.37
C PRO A 163 -23.76 -20.55 4.99
N LEU A 164 -23.66 -21.53 4.09
CA LEU A 164 -24.31 -21.50 2.79
C LEU A 164 -25.84 -21.56 3.02
N GLU A 165 -26.40 -20.48 3.52
CA GLU A 165 -27.82 -20.22 3.57
C GLU A 165 -28.11 -19.15 2.51
N ASP A 166 -28.78 -19.62 1.46
CA ASP A 166 -29.52 -18.84 0.47
C ASP A 166 -28.74 -17.92 -0.47
N ALA A 167 -27.77 -18.51 -1.19
CA ALA A 167 -27.39 -18.05 -2.53
C ALA A 167 -28.51 -18.24 -3.60
N ALA A 168 -29.74 -18.50 -3.19
CA ALA A 168 -30.90 -18.63 -4.07
C ALA A 168 -31.61 -17.29 -4.38
N GLY A 169 -31.25 -16.18 -3.73
CA GLY A 169 -32.03 -14.93 -3.78
C GLY A 169 -31.58 -13.80 -4.71
N LYS A 170 -30.41 -13.85 -5.36
CA LYS A 170 -29.89 -12.72 -6.17
C LYS A 170 -30.05 -12.96 -7.68
N PRO A 171 -30.91 -12.21 -8.39
CA PRO A 171 -31.23 -12.47 -9.80
C PRO A 171 -30.04 -12.26 -10.76
N GLY A 172 -29.06 -11.45 -10.39
CA GLY A 172 -27.89 -11.16 -11.23
C GLY A 172 -26.84 -12.28 -11.32
N LEU A 173 -26.76 -13.16 -10.32
CA LEU A 173 -25.69 -14.18 -10.26
C LEU A 173 -26.05 -15.48 -11.00
N ARG A 174 -27.35 -15.75 -11.16
CA ARG A 174 -27.86 -16.97 -11.83
C ARG A 174 -27.46 -17.01 -13.31
N TYR A 175 -27.53 -15.87 -14.00
CA TYR A 175 -27.15 -15.79 -15.42
C TYR A 175 -25.66 -16.11 -15.65
N LEU A 176 -24.79 -15.72 -14.71
CA LEU A 176 -23.35 -16.01 -14.79
C LEU A 176 -23.07 -17.52 -14.67
N VAL A 177 -23.69 -18.18 -13.70
CA VAL A 177 -23.53 -19.63 -13.50
C VAL A 177 -24.13 -20.42 -14.68
N TYR A 178 -25.31 -20.03 -15.17
CA TYR A 178 -25.90 -20.68 -16.35
C TYR A 178 -25.06 -20.48 -17.61
N SER A 179 -24.44 -19.31 -17.80
CA SER A 179 -23.58 -19.05 -18.97
C SER A 179 -22.33 -19.95 -18.98
N PHE A 180 -21.74 -20.21 -17.82
CA PHE A 180 -20.59 -21.13 -17.71
C PHE A 180 -20.98 -22.59 -17.99
N ILE A 181 -22.10 -23.06 -17.46
CA ILE A 181 -22.56 -24.45 -17.66
C ILE A 181 -22.94 -24.71 -19.12
N VAL A 182 -23.65 -23.77 -19.74
CA VAL A 182 -24.03 -23.87 -21.16
C VAL A 182 -22.79 -23.83 -22.05
N GLY A 183 -21.83 -22.93 -21.78
CA GLY A 183 -20.58 -22.83 -22.53
C GLY A 183 -19.76 -24.12 -22.48
N PHE A 184 -19.57 -24.69 -21.29
CA PHE A 184 -18.81 -25.93 -21.12
C PHE A 184 -19.46 -27.13 -21.81
N SER A 185 -20.80 -27.20 -21.75
CA SER A 185 -21.57 -28.28 -22.37
C SER A 185 -21.51 -28.21 -23.90
N LEU A 186 -21.61 -27.00 -24.48
CA LEU A 186 -21.48 -26.78 -25.93
C LEU A 186 -20.08 -27.12 -26.44
N CYS A 187 -19.03 -26.69 -25.74
CA CYS A 187 -17.66 -27.06 -26.08
C CYS A 187 -17.42 -28.58 -26.00
N GLY A 188 -17.94 -29.24 -24.97
CA GLY A 188 -17.83 -30.70 -24.82
C GLY A 188 -18.52 -31.46 -25.96
N ILE A 189 -19.72 -31.04 -26.35
CA ILE A 189 -20.47 -31.65 -27.47
C ILE A 189 -19.73 -31.45 -28.79
N LEU A 190 -19.23 -30.23 -29.06
CA LEU A 190 -18.47 -29.95 -30.28
C LEU A 190 -17.17 -30.76 -30.35
N ALA A 191 -16.46 -30.92 -29.23
CA ALA A 191 -15.26 -31.75 -29.15
C ALA A 191 -15.59 -33.23 -29.40
N ALA A 192 -16.68 -33.76 -28.84
CA ALA A 192 -17.12 -35.13 -29.06
C ALA A 192 -17.53 -35.39 -30.53
N ILE A 193 -18.22 -34.45 -31.17
CA ILE A 193 -18.56 -34.51 -32.60
C ILE A 193 -17.29 -34.47 -33.45
N TYR A 194 -16.33 -33.62 -33.12
CA TYR A 194 -15.05 -33.54 -33.84
C TYR A 194 -14.26 -34.85 -33.76
N VAL A 195 -14.12 -35.42 -32.56
CA VAL A 195 -13.41 -36.70 -32.34
C VAL A 195 -14.11 -37.86 -33.06
N SER A 196 -15.45 -37.93 -33.00
CA SER A 196 -16.20 -38.99 -33.69
C SER A 196 -16.08 -38.92 -35.21
N ARG A 197 -16.02 -37.71 -35.80
CA ARG A 197 -15.77 -37.53 -37.25
C ARG A 197 -14.35 -37.92 -37.65
N LEU A 198 -13.33 -37.60 -36.85
CA LEU A 198 -11.96 -38.03 -37.10
C LEU A 198 -11.82 -39.57 -37.09
N LYS A 199 -12.52 -40.24 -36.19
CA LYS A 199 -12.48 -41.71 -36.08
C LYS A 199 -13.17 -42.43 -37.25
N LYS A 200 -14.12 -41.78 -37.92
CA LYS A 200 -14.85 -42.34 -39.09
C LYS A 200 -14.12 -42.12 -40.42
N SER A 201 -13.06 -41.29 -40.44
CA SER A 201 -12.25 -40.99 -41.63
C SER A 201 -10.94 -41.81 -41.70
N ARG A 202 -10.76 -42.77 -40.80
CA ARG A 202 -9.74 -43.83 -40.85
C ARG A 202 -10.43 -45.16 -41.05
#